data_AF-A0A061R137-F1
#
_entry.id   AF-A0A061R137-F1
#
_cell.length_a   1.000
_cell.length_b   1.000
_cell.length_c   1.000
_cell.angle_alpha   90.00
_cell.angle_beta   90.00
_cell.angle_gamma   90.00
#
_symmetry.space_group_name_H-M   'P 1'
#
loop_
_entity.id
_entity.type
_entity.pdbx_description
1 polymer ?
#
loop_
_entity_poly.entity_id
_entity_poly.type
_entity_poly.pdbx_seq_one_letter_code
_entity_poly.pdbx_strand_id
1 'polypeptide(L)'
;MGATSNRCFSARQFSCVEKGASSTSCRAPKLGWFLDAQRSSVFSWHASPVNRTRLQLKPKARPAVCSSAPNDSPHVRSVTVDQTPSALSIKEVKPGAPEPLGPSVAGDAVNFAVFSCHATSLTLVLYDEKSGAREEVPMHRTGDVWHCALVGLPRSGVLYTLKAAGDGGWETGHRWDANKELLDPYAPLISGRRVFGVRDSIEQFRTREGSVFRGTFDFESEPFDWSGVERPGIPMHELVIYETTVRTFTASPTSGLPEGKRGTFLGLKEKVPYLKELGVNALEILPVIEFDELEFQRTPNPRDHMVNIWGYSHINFFAPMSRFAADGAGPAAAAREFKEMVKALHEAGIEVILDVVYNHTAEGGDDDPYLLCMRGLDNSVYYQVDLDSYVQLVNFSGCGNTISANHPVVSKMIIDSLVQWVEEYHVDGFR
;
A
#
# COMPACT_ATOMS: atom_id res chain seq x y z
N MET A 1 12.97 55.27 16.38
CA MET A 1 13.27 55.64 17.78
C MET A 1 12.09 55.19 18.63
N GLY A 2 12.13 54.25 19.57
CA GLY A 2 13.16 53.37 20.09
C GLY A 2 12.57 52.63 21.32
N ALA A 3 12.70 51.30 21.32
CA ALA A 3 12.90 50.38 22.46
C ALA A 3 11.78 50.21 23.54
N THR A 4 11.11 49.05 23.71
CA THR A 4 11.48 47.69 24.19
C THR A 4 11.74 47.52 25.70
N SER A 5 10.98 46.63 26.36
CA SER A 5 11.47 45.45 27.14
C SER A 5 10.28 44.67 27.74
N ASN A 6 9.94 43.49 27.20
CA ASN A 6 10.29 42.14 27.65
C ASN A 6 9.95 41.78 29.12
N ARG A 7 9.01 40.83 29.28
CA ARG A 7 8.85 39.99 30.48
C ARG A 7 9.31 38.57 30.16
N CYS A 8 10.36 38.11 30.86
CA CYS A 8 10.81 36.72 30.88
C CYS A 8 9.90 35.86 31.77
N PHE A 9 9.56 34.66 31.29
CA PHE A 9 9.05 33.56 32.11
C PHE A 9 10.24 32.75 32.66
N SER A 10 10.28 32.52 33.97
CA SER A 10 11.28 31.69 34.64
C SER A 10 10.87 30.23 34.67
N ALA A 11 11.77 29.34 34.25
CA ALA A 11 11.70 27.90 34.44
C ALA A 11 11.72 27.53 35.93
N ARG A 12 10.87 26.58 36.35
CA ARG A 12 10.99 25.88 37.63
C ARG A 12 11.49 24.46 37.38
N GLN A 13 12.72 24.22 37.80
CA GLN A 13 13.27 22.87 38.04
C GLN A 13 12.56 22.24 39.24
N PHE A 14 12.14 20.99 39.09
CA PHE A 14 11.80 20.12 40.22
C PHE A 14 12.99 19.19 40.49
N SER A 15 13.64 19.37 41.65
CA SER A 15 14.49 18.36 42.26
C SER A 15 13.63 17.53 43.22
N CYS A 16 13.70 16.20 43.13
CA CYS A 16 13.22 15.33 44.20
C CYS A 16 14.38 14.47 44.70
N VAL A 17 14.60 14.56 46.00
CA VAL A 17 15.67 13.95 46.79
C VAL A 17 15.25 12.53 47.21
N GLU A 18 16.19 11.59 47.09
CA GLU A 18 16.10 10.23 47.64
C GLU A 18 16.01 10.24 49.18
N LYS A 19 15.14 9.38 49.74
CA LYS A 19 15.35 8.75 51.05
C LYS A 19 14.84 7.31 51.01
N GLY A 20 15.70 6.39 51.41
CA GLY A 20 15.45 4.95 51.41
C GLY A 20 14.90 4.37 52.71
N ALA A 21 14.60 3.07 52.57
CA ALA A 21 14.50 1.98 53.55
C ALA A 21 13.40 2.02 54.63
N SER A 22 12.46 1.07 54.57
CA SER A 22 12.60 -0.26 55.21
C SER A 22 11.27 -1.03 55.23
N SER A 23 11.40 -2.35 55.20
CA SER A 23 10.37 -3.38 55.20
C SER A 23 9.58 -3.49 56.50
N THR A 24 8.26 -3.73 56.43
CA THR A 24 7.56 -4.72 57.27
C THR A 24 6.16 -5.00 56.74
N SER A 25 5.77 -6.28 56.82
CA SER A 25 4.54 -6.85 56.30
C SER A 25 3.29 -6.38 57.04
N CYS A 26 2.21 -6.09 56.31
CA CYS A 26 0.85 -6.20 56.83
C CYS A 26 -0.10 -6.66 55.72
N ARG A 27 -0.79 -7.78 55.96
CA ARG A 27 -1.87 -8.34 55.15
C ARG A 27 -3.13 -7.46 55.25
N ALA A 28 -3.81 -7.25 54.13
CA ALA A 28 -5.24 -6.91 54.03
C ALA A 28 -5.74 -7.28 52.60
N PRO A 29 -7.05 -7.32 52.32
CA PRO A 29 -7.82 -8.55 52.19
C PRO A 29 -8.19 -8.92 50.74
N LYS A 30 -8.60 -10.18 50.57
CA LYS A 30 -9.22 -10.71 49.35
C LYS A 30 -10.48 -9.91 49.01
N LEU A 31 -10.47 -9.20 47.88
CA LEU A 31 -11.70 -8.75 47.21
C LEU A 31 -12.10 -9.86 46.22
N GLY A 32 -13.11 -10.64 46.60
CA GLY A 32 -13.83 -11.50 45.68
C GLY A 32 -14.82 -10.65 44.88
N TRP A 33 -14.69 -10.67 43.56
CA TRP A 33 -15.71 -10.14 42.67
C TRP A 33 -16.72 -11.26 42.41
N PHE A 34 -17.95 -11.02 42.85
CA PHE A 34 -19.14 -11.77 42.50
C PHE A 34 -19.39 -11.60 40.99
N LEU A 35 -19.46 -12.73 40.27
CA LEU A 35 -20.08 -12.81 38.95
C LEU A 35 -21.59 -12.68 39.14
N ASP A 36 -22.14 -11.52 38.80
CA ASP A 36 -23.57 -11.35 38.66
C ASP A 36 -23.98 -11.87 37.27
N ALA A 37 -24.75 -12.96 37.27
CA ALA A 37 -25.23 -13.63 36.08
C ALA A 37 -26.39 -12.82 35.49
N GLN A 38 -26.12 -12.00 34.46
CA GLN A 38 -27.18 -11.49 33.60
C GLN A 38 -27.54 -12.51 32.51
N ARG A 39 -28.82 -12.86 32.55
CA ARG A 39 -29.54 -13.78 31.67
C ARG A 39 -29.35 -13.42 30.20
N SER A 40 -28.75 -14.33 29.45
CA SER A 40 -28.85 -14.42 28.00
C SER A 40 -30.27 -14.86 27.62
N SER A 41 -30.96 -14.03 26.84
CA SER A 41 -32.19 -14.40 26.14
C SER A 41 -31.86 -15.38 25.02
N VAL A 42 -32.20 -16.65 25.24
CA VAL A 42 -32.10 -17.73 24.26
C VAL A 42 -33.17 -17.53 23.19
N PHE A 43 -32.76 -17.19 21.96
CA PHE A 43 -33.62 -17.35 20.78
C PHE A 43 -33.63 -18.82 20.37
N SER A 44 -34.73 -19.50 20.69
CA SER A 44 -35.03 -20.85 20.22
C SER A 44 -35.38 -20.81 18.72
N TRP A 45 -34.55 -21.41 17.88
CA TRP A 45 -34.94 -21.79 16.53
C TRP A 45 -35.45 -23.23 16.54
N HIS A 46 -36.76 -23.39 16.31
CA HIS A 46 -37.38 -24.69 16.07
C HIS A 46 -36.90 -25.23 14.72
N ALA A 47 -36.20 -26.37 14.74
CA ALA A 47 -35.93 -27.17 13.54
C ALA A 47 -37.09 -28.14 13.30
N SER A 48 -37.79 -27.97 12.18
CA SER A 48 -38.68 -29.00 11.61
C SER A 48 -38.01 -29.69 10.42
N PRO A 49 -38.21 -31.00 10.23
CA PRO A 49 -37.44 -31.80 9.29
C PRO A 49 -37.90 -31.59 7.85
N VAL A 50 -36.98 -31.29 6.93
CA VAL A 50 -37.25 -31.21 5.49
C VAL A 50 -37.05 -32.58 4.85
N ASN A 51 -38.14 -33.09 4.28
CA ASN A 51 -38.20 -34.31 3.47
C ASN A 51 -37.25 -34.26 2.27
N ARG A 52 -36.43 -35.31 2.10
CA ARG A 52 -35.64 -35.55 0.90
C ARG A 52 -36.57 -36.04 -0.22
N THR A 53 -36.77 -35.22 -1.25
CA THR A 53 -37.35 -35.65 -2.53
C THR A 53 -36.28 -35.59 -3.62
N ARG A 54 -35.90 -36.76 -4.14
CA ARG A 54 -35.03 -36.94 -5.30
C ARG A 54 -35.67 -36.30 -6.54
N LEU A 55 -35.02 -35.30 -7.13
CA LEU A 55 -35.28 -34.86 -8.49
C LEU A 55 -34.26 -35.52 -9.43
N GLN A 56 -34.74 -36.43 -10.27
CA GLN A 56 -33.98 -37.04 -11.36
C GLN A 56 -33.85 -36.05 -12.52
N LEU A 57 -32.62 -35.69 -12.88
CA LEU A 57 -32.33 -34.94 -14.10
C LEU A 57 -32.21 -35.92 -15.29
N LYS A 58 -33.07 -35.73 -16.31
CA LYS A 58 -33.00 -36.43 -17.60
C LYS A 58 -32.00 -35.75 -18.54
N PRO A 59 -31.28 -36.50 -19.40
CA PRO A 59 -30.29 -35.93 -20.32
C PRO A 59 -30.97 -35.21 -21.49
N LYS A 60 -30.50 -33.99 -21.81
CA LYS A 60 -30.91 -33.24 -23.02
C LYS A 60 -30.01 -33.62 -24.20
N ALA A 61 -30.67 -33.84 -25.33
CA ALA A 61 -30.12 -34.29 -26.60
C ALA A 61 -29.28 -33.23 -27.34
N ARG A 62 -28.33 -33.71 -28.14
CA ARG A 62 -27.52 -32.95 -29.11
C ARG A 62 -28.38 -32.42 -30.27
N PRO A 63 -28.09 -31.23 -30.85
CA PRO A 63 -28.52 -30.91 -32.19
C PRO A 63 -27.46 -31.30 -33.24
N ALA A 64 -27.96 -31.43 -34.47
CA ALA A 64 -27.37 -32.10 -35.61
C ALA A 64 -26.32 -31.28 -36.39
N VAL A 65 -25.52 -32.04 -37.13
CA VAL A 65 -24.53 -31.64 -38.14
C VAL A 65 -25.22 -31.02 -39.35
N CYS A 66 -24.65 -29.93 -39.87
CA CYS A 66 -24.85 -29.51 -41.26
C CYS A 66 -23.50 -29.13 -41.86
N SER A 67 -23.22 -29.66 -43.05
CA SER A 67 -21.96 -29.61 -43.81
C SER A 67 -21.92 -28.44 -44.80
N SER A 68 -20.78 -27.74 -44.92
CA SER A 68 -19.95 -27.61 -46.15
C SER A 68 -19.14 -26.30 -46.27
N ALA A 69 -17.84 -26.49 -46.57
CA ALA A 69 -16.85 -25.62 -47.27
C ALA A 69 -16.26 -24.36 -46.58
N PRO A 70 -15.05 -23.89 -46.99
CA PRO A 70 -13.83 -24.59 -47.42
C PRO A 70 -12.61 -24.29 -46.52
N ASN A 71 -11.53 -25.06 -46.70
CA ASN A 71 -10.22 -24.87 -46.08
C ASN A 71 -9.60 -23.51 -46.47
N ASP A 72 -9.43 -22.62 -45.50
CA ASP A 72 -8.45 -21.55 -45.55
C ASP A 72 -7.60 -21.62 -44.28
N SER A 73 -6.39 -22.16 -44.42
CA SER A 73 -5.36 -22.13 -43.39
C SER A 73 -4.88 -20.68 -43.23
N PRO A 74 -5.01 -20.04 -42.06
CA PRO A 74 -4.35 -18.76 -41.86
C PRO A 74 -2.84 -19.05 -41.73
N HIS A 75 -2.07 -18.58 -42.71
CA HIS A 75 -0.63 -18.49 -42.62
C HIS A 75 -0.25 -17.86 -41.28
N VAL A 76 0.40 -18.64 -40.43
CA VAL A 76 1.16 -18.15 -39.28
C VAL A 76 2.23 -17.23 -39.86
N ARG A 77 1.95 -15.93 -39.92
CA ARG A 77 2.99 -14.93 -40.08
C ARG A 77 3.82 -15.01 -38.80
N SER A 78 4.99 -15.63 -38.93
CA SER A 78 6.07 -15.49 -37.98
C SER A 78 6.27 -14.00 -37.74
N VAL A 79 5.84 -13.51 -36.59
CA VAL A 79 6.27 -12.22 -36.08
C VAL A 79 7.77 -12.39 -35.82
N THR A 80 8.58 -11.89 -36.74
CA THR A 80 9.98 -11.62 -36.48
C THR A 80 10.01 -10.71 -35.27
N VAL A 81 10.38 -11.26 -34.12
CA VAL A 81 10.79 -10.50 -32.94
C VAL A 81 11.98 -9.69 -33.40
N ASP A 82 11.73 -8.42 -33.71
CA ASP A 82 12.80 -7.48 -33.98
C ASP A 82 13.61 -7.40 -32.68
N GLN A 83 14.82 -7.96 -32.69
CA GLN A 83 15.71 -7.94 -31.55
C GLN A 83 16.20 -6.51 -31.37
N THR A 84 15.40 -5.68 -30.71
CA THR A 84 15.81 -4.35 -30.28
C THR A 84 16.91 -4.52 -29.22
N PRO A 85 18.05 -3.82 -29.31
CA PRO A 85 19.15 -4.00 -28.36
C PRO A 85 18.74 -3.56 -26.94
N SER A 86 19.01 -4.43 -25.96
CA SER A 86 19.12 -4.21 -24.49
C SER A 86 18.42 -2.97 -23.90
N ALA A 87 17.20 -3.14 -23.40
CA ALA A 87 16.32 -2.05 -22.96
C ALA A 87 16.61 -1.48 -21.56
N LEU A 88 17.39 -2.18 -20.72
CA LEU A 88 17.99 -1.61 -19.51
C LEU A 88 19.44 -1.27 -19.87
N SER A 89 19.76 0.01 -20.07
CA SER A 89 21.09 0.46 -20.52
C SER A 89 22.14 0.50 -19.40
N ILE A 90 22.17 -0.51 -18.53
CA ILE A 90 23.07 -0.55 -17.36
C ILE A 90 24.51 -0.73 -17.85
N LYS A 91 25.34 0.30 -17.63
CA LYS A 91 26.74 0.33 -18.05
C LYS A 91 27.67 -0.21 -16.97
N GLU A 92 27.34 0.06 -15.71
CA GLU A 92 28.16 -0.27 -14.56
C GLU A 92 27.27 -0.42 -13.31
N VAL A 93 27.57 -1.41 -12.48
CA VAL A 93 27.00 -1.57 -11.14
C VAL A 93 28.06 -1.15 -10.12
N LYS A 94 27.72 -0.14 -9.30
CA LYS A 94 28.55 0.38 -8.21
C LYS A 94 27.96 -0.03 -6.86
N PRO A 95 28.76 0.01 -5.78
CA PRO A 95 28.25 -0.26 -4.44
C PRO A 95 27.07 0.61 -4.03
N GLY A 96 27.00 1.86 -4.46
CA GLY A 96 25.94 2.79 -4.06
C GLY A 96 26.08 3.27 -2.62
N ALA A 97 25.00 3.81 -2.07
CA ALA A 97 24.92 4.36 -0.72
C ALA A 97 23.70 3.79 0.03
N PRO A 98 23.80 3.59 1.36
CA PRO A 98 22.70 3.07 2.17
C PRO A 98 21.57 4.09 2.40
N GLU A 99 21.73 5.35 2.01
CA GLU A 99 20.72 6.39 2.18
C GLU A 99 20.67 7.28 0.92
N PRO A 100 19.50 7.84 0.57
CA PRO A 100 18.19 7.57 1.19
C PRO A 100 17.67 6.17 0.85
N LEU A 101 16.80 5.62 1.70
CA LEU A 101 16.02 4.40 1.40
C LEU A 101 15.11 4.59 0.17
N GLY A 102 14.86 3.50 -0.55
CA GLY A 102 14.18 3.48 -1.84
C GLY A 102 15.10 3.83 -3.02
N PRO A 103 14.52 4.00 -4.23
CA PRO A 103 15.24 4.48 -5.39
C PRO A 103 15.54 5.99 -5.28
N SER A 104 16.73 6.41 -5.66
CA SER A 104 17.16 7.82 -5.66
C SER A 104 18.16 8.14 -6.77
N VAL A 105 18.21 9.40 -7.19
CA VAL A 105 19.17 9.86 -8.20
C VAL A 105 20.53 10.10 -7.55
N ALA A 106 21.58 9.45 -8.06
CA ALA A 106 22.97 9.60 -7.61
C ALA A 106 23.88 9.94 -8.79
N GLY A 107 23.93 11.22 -9.18
CA GLY A 107 24.70 11.66 -10.34
C GLY A 107 24.14 11.07 -11.64
N ASP A 108 24.93 10.25 -12.34
CA ASP A 108 24.55 9.53 -13.56
C ASP A 108 23.97 8.13 -13.31
N ALA A 109 23.82 7.76 -12.03
CA ALA A 109 23.25 6.49 -11.60
C ALA A 109 21.89 6.65 -10.90
N VAL A 110 21.15 5.54 -10.84
CA VAL A 110 20.04 5.37 -9.91
C VAL A 110 20.52 4.47 -8.77
N ASN A 111 20.48 4.98 -7.54
CA ASN A 111 20.78 4.25 -6.32
C ASN A 111 19.51 3.59 -5.79
N PHE A 112 19.62 2.37 -5.29
CA PHE A 112 18.57 1.67 -4.55
C PHE A 112 19.11 1.34 -3.17
N ALA A 113 18.32 1.60 -2.12
CA ALA A 113 18.66 1.20 -0.76
C ALA A 113 17.45 0.62 -0.03
N VAL A 114 17.61 -0.54 0.61
CA VAL A 114 16.52 -1.29 1.24
C VAL A 114 16.98 -1.83 2.59
N PHE A 115 16.19 -1.63 3.63
CA PHE A 115 16.46 -2.20 4.95
C PHE A 115 16.07 -3.68 5.02
N SER A 116 17.00 -4.52 5.50
CA SER A 116 16.73 -5.87 6.02
C SER A 116 17.92 -6.32 6.86
N CYS A 117 17.73 -6.49 8.17
CA CYS A 117 18.83 -6.86 9.07
C CYS A 117 19.07 -8.37 9.09
N HIS A 118 18.02 -9.18 8.89
CA HIS A 118 18.12 -10.64 8.95
C HIS A 118 18.35 -11.32 7.59
N ALA A 119 18.21 -10.62 6.47
CA ALA A 119 18.58 -11.20 5.17
C ALA A 119 20.07 -11.53 5.10
N THR A 120 20.39 -12.65 4.46
CA THR A 120 21.77 -13.07 4.12
C THR A 120 22.13 -12.73 2.68
N SER A 121 21.14 -12.51 1.82
CA SER A 121 21.31 -11.97 0.47
C SER A 121 20.09 -11.18 0.03
N LEU A 122 20.32 -10.10 -0.73
CA LEU A 122 19.26 -9.32 -1.36
C LEU A 122 19.64 -9.01 -2.81
N THR A 123 18.70 -9.26 -3.73
CA THR A 123 18.87 -9.08 -5.16
C THR A 123 17.80 -8.14 -5.67
N LEU A 124 18.22 -7.07 -6.35
CA LEU A 124 17.35 -6.18 -7.11
C LEU A 124 17.01 -6.83 -8.44
N VAL A 125 15.73 -6.92 -8.78
CA VAL A 125 15.24 -7.43 -10.06
C VAL A 125 14.64 -6.28 -10.84
N LEU A 126 15.10 -6.06 -12.07
CA LEU A 126 14.71 -4.94 -12.91
C LEU A 126 14.00 -5.44 -14.15
N TYR A 127 13.08 -4.62 -14.64
CA TYR A 127 12.36 -4.82 -15.88
C TYR A 127 12.28 -3.52 -16.66
N ASP A 128 12.57 -3.56 -17.95
CA ASP A 128 12.16 -2.48 -18.84
C ASP A 128 10.64 -2.59 -19.09
N GLU A 129 9.91 -1.50 -18.85
CA GLU A 129 8.43 -1.52 -18.92
C GLU A 129 7.90 -1.86 -20.31
N LYS A 130 8.63 -1.51 -21.38
CA LYS A 130 8.16 -1.66 -22.77
C LYS A 130 8.48 -3.03 -23.37
N SER A 131 9.72 -3.47 -23.23
CA SER A 131 10.25 -4.71 -23.80
C SER A 131 10.09 -5.91 -22.87
N GLY A 132 9.93 -5.68 -21.57
CA GLY A 132 9.94 -6.73 -20.54
C GLY A 132 11.32 -7.35 -20.31
N ALA A 133 12.40 -6.75 -20.84
CA ALA A 133 13.76 -7.20 -20.59
C ALA A 133 14.05 -7.20 -19.09
N ARG A 134 14.63 -8.30 -18.59
CA ARG A 134 14.79 -8.58 -17.16
C ARG A 134 16.25 -8.70 -16.78
N GLU A 135 16.64 -8.06 -15.68
CA GLU A 135 18.00 -8.12 -15.11
C GLU A 135 17.97 -8.33 -13.60
N GLU A 136 18.95 -9.05 -13.06
CA GLU A 136 19.10 -9.26 -11.61
C GLU A 136 20.45 -8.74 -11.14
N VAL A 137 20.45 -7.90 -10.10
CA VAL A 137 21.63 -7.26 -9.55
C VAL A 137 21.74 -7.57 -8.06
N PRO A 138 22.75 -8.35 -7.63
CA PRO A 138 23.04 -8.53 -6.20
C PRO A 138 23.38 -7.20 -5.54
N MET A 139 22.89 -6.99 -4.32
CA MET A 139 23.10 -5.74 -3.59
C MET A 139 24.26 -5.85 -2.59
N HIS A 140 24.96 -4.74 -2.38
CA HIS A 140 25.96 -4.60 -1.31
C HIS A 140 25.25 -4.32 0.02
N ARG A 141 25.93 -4.46 1.15
CA ARG A 141 25.36 -4.21 2.49
C ARG A 141 26.28 -3.34 3.33
N THR A 142 25.71 -2.29 3.93
CA THR A 142 26.35 -1.46 4.97
C THR A 142 25.45 -1.43 6.20
N GLY A 143 25.91 -1.96 7.33
CA GLY A 143 25.03 -2.18 8.48
C GLY A 143 23.89 -3.13 8.12
N ASP A 144 22.64 -2.69 8.29
CA ASP A 144 21.43 -3.45 7.97
C ASP A 144 20.73 -2.98 6.69
N VAL A 145 21.40 -2.13 5.90
CA VAL A 145 20.86 -1.60 4.65
C VAL A 145 21.60 -2.21 3.47
N TRP A 146 20.82 -2.75 2.55
CA TRP A 146 21.25 -3.29 1.26
C TRP A 146 21.17 -2.21 0.21
N HIS A 147 22.20 -2.04 -0.61
CA HIS A 147 22.22 -0.98 -1.62
C HIS A 147 23.04 -1.33 -2.86
N CYS A 148 22.71 -0.70 -3.99
CA CYS A 148 23.49 -0.70 -5.22
C CYS A 148 23.20 0.57 -6.02
N ALA A 149 24.12 0.97 -6.90
CA ALA A 149 23.91 2.10 -7.81
C ALA A 149 24.18 1.68 -9.26
N LEU A 150 23.23 1.98 -10.15
CA LEU A 150 23.22 1.52 -11.54
C LEU A 150 23.47 2.68 -12.48
N VAL A 151 24.67 2.75 -13.04
CA VAL A 151 25.07 3.80 -14.00
C VAL A 151 24.43 3.53 -15.35
N GLY A 152 23.77 4.55 -15.92
CA GLY A 152 23.12 4.44 -17.23
C GLY A 152 21.75 3.77 -17.22
N LEU A 153 21.24 3.37 -16.04
CA LEU A 153 19.84 2.97 -15.91
C LEU A 153 18.92 4.12 -16.35
N PRO A 154 17.86 3.86 -17.15
CA PRO A 154 16.86 4.87 -17.46
C PRO A 154 16.26 5.49 -16.20
N ARG A 155 15.94 6.79 -16.25
CA ARG A 155 15.40 7.54 -15.12
C ARG A 155 13.88 7.47 -15.01
N SER A 156 13.23 6.85 -15.98
CA SER A 156 11.81 6.50 -16.01
C SER A 156 11.61 5.21 -16.81
N GLY A 157 10.41 4.62 -16.79
CA GLY A 157 10.08 3.43 -17.58
C GLY A 157 10.75 2.13 -17.11
N VAL A 158 11.23 2.11 -15.87
CA VAL A 158 11.82 0.94 -15.21
C VAL A 158 10.86 0.44 -14.14
N LEU A 159 10.59 -0.87 -14.15
CA LEU A 159 9.91 -1.55 -13.05
C LEU A 159 10.94 -2.37 -12.26
N TYR A 160 10.72 -2.53 -10.96
CA TYR A 160 11.63 -3.31 -10.14
C TYR A 160 10.94 -4.05 -8.99
N THR A 161 11.58 -5.11 -8.53
CA THR A 161 11.21 -5.91 -7.36
C THR A 161 12.49 -6.36 -6.64
N LEU A 162 12.33 -7.00 -5.50
CA LEU A 162 13.41 -7.50 -4.67
C LEU A 162 13.25 -9.01 -4.46
N LYS A 163 14.36 -9.72 -4.36
CA LYS A 163 14.38 -11.10 -3.85
C LYS A 163 15.27 -11.13 -2.63
N ALA A 164 14.77 -11.70 -1.55
CA ALA A 164 15.50 -11.83 -0.30
C ALA A 164 15.62 -13.31 0.09
N ALA A 165 16.77 -13.65 0.66
CA ALA A 165 16.99 -14.90 1.36
C ALA A 165 17.63 -14.59 2.71
N GLY A 166 17.40 -15.46 3.68
CA GLY A 166 17.95 -15.36 5.02
C GLY A 166 18.00 -16.71 5.71
N ASP A 167 18.62 -16.73 6.88
CA ASP A 167 18.66 -17.93 7.72
C ASP A 167 17.36 -18.10 8.49
N GLY A 168 17.10 -19.34 8.92
CA GLY A 168 15.86 -19.71 9.62
C GLY A 168 14.64 -19.78 8.70
N GLY A 169 13.46 -19.65 9.28
CA GLY A 169 12.21 -19.87 8.57
C GLY A 169 10.99 -19.62 9.45
N TRP A 170 9.91 -20.32 9.13
CA TRP A 170 8.62 -20.17 9.81
C TRP A 170 8.73 -20.40 11.33
N GLU A 171 9.60 -21.31 11.72
CA GLU A 171 9.92 -21.68 13.09
C GLU A 171 10.75 -20.64 13.86
N THR A 172 11.39 -19.69 13.17
CA THR A 172 12.22 -18.63 13.78
C THR A 172 11.66 -17.22 13.56
N GLY A 173 10.42 -17.10 13.09
CA GLY A 173 9.74 -15.81 12.92
C GLY A 173 10.08 -15.12 11.60
N HIS A 174 10.80 -15.79 10.71
CA HIS A 174 11.09 -15.32 9.37
C HIS A 174 10.16 -16.01 8.34
N ARG A 175 10.02 -15.40 7.15
CA ARG A 175 9.10 -15.87 6.11
C ARG A 175 9.76 -15.80 4.72
N TRP A 176 11.02 -16.22 4.66
CA TRP A 176 11.81 -16.18 3.43
C TRP A 176 11.21 -17.06 2.33
N ASP A 177 11.16 -16.54 1.10
CA ASP A 177 10.98 -17.34 -0.12
C ASP A 177 11.76 -16.66 -1.26
N ALA A 178 12.93 -17.20 -1.58
CA ALA A 178 13.81 -16.64 -2.60
C ALA A 178 13.21 -16.70 -4.02
N ASN A 179 12.12 -17.46 -4.23
CA ASN A 179 11.42 -17.53 -5.51
C ASN A 179 10.36 -16.42 -5.65
N LYS A 180 10.05 -15.69 -4.58
CA LYS A 180 9.07 -14.60 -4.59
C LYS A 180 9.75 -13.27 -4.82
N GLU A 181 9.11 -12.48 -5.65
CA GLU A 181 9.50 -11.09 -5.91
C GLU A 181 8.68 -10.19 -4.98
N LEU A 182 9.39 -9.33 -4.26
CA LEU A 182 8.87 -8.48 -3.20
C LEU A 182 8.89 -7.02 -3.65
N LEU A 183 7.95 -6.23 -3.17
CA LEU A 183 7.96 -4.78 -3.27
C LEU A 183 9.02 -4.18 -2.35
N ASP A 184 9.54 -3.04 -2.76
CA ASP A 184 10.29 -2.15 -1.89
C ASP A 184 9.31 -1.37 -0.98
N PRO A 185 9.47 -1.40 0.35
CA PRO A 185 8.65 -0.64 1.28
C PRO A 185 8.70 0.87 1.01
N TYR A 186 9.78 1.38 0.43
CA TYR A 186 10.00 2.79 0.06
C TYR A 186 9.79 3.06 -1.43
N ALA A 187 9.15 2.15 -2.17
CA ALA A 187 8.81 2.42 -3.57
C ALA A 187 7.94 3.69 -3.68
N PRO A 188 8.39 4.74 -4.40
CA PRO A 188 7.64 6.00 -4.50
C PRO A 188 6.38 5.84 -5.36
N LEU A 189 6.40 4.86 -6.27
CA LEU A 189 5.32 4.53 -7.18
C LEU A 189 5.21 3.01 -7.31
N ILE A 190 4.00 2.49 -7.44
CA ILE A 190 3.73 1.07 -7.67
C ILE A 190 3.00 0.88 -8.99
N SER A 191 3.59 0.08 -9.87
CA SER A 191 2.96 -0.38 -11.10
C SER A 191 2.29 -1.72 -10.87
N GLY A 192 1.06 -1.85 -11.37
CA GLY A 192 0.27 -3.06 -11.35
C GLY A 192 -0.84 -2.97 -12.39
N ARG A 193 -2.04 -3.45 -12.04
CA ARG A 193 -3.22 -3.29 -12.90
C ARG A 193 -3.54 -1.82 -13.16
N ARG A 194 -4.07 -1.55 -14.36
CA ARG A 194 -4.44 -0.20 -14.80
C ARG A 194 -5.89 0.18 -14.47
N VAL A 195 -6.78 -0.80 -14.31
CA VAL A 195 -8.22 -0.55 -14.12
C VAL A 195 -8.69 -1.20 -12.81
N PHE A 196 -9.33 -0.40 -11.96
CA PHE A 196 -9.85 -0.84 -10.67
C PHE A 196 -10.84 -2.01 -10.81
N GLY A 197 -10.58 -3.11 -10.10
CA GLY A 197 -11.48 -4.26 -10.02
C GLY A 197 -11.44 -5.16 -11.26
N VAL A 198 -10.54 -4.91 -12.20
CA VAL A 198 -10.39 -5.68 -13.45
C VAL A 198 -9.07 -6.45 -13.42
N ARG A 199 -9.14 -7.77 -13.28
CA ARG A 199 -7.97 -8.65 -13.38
C ARG A 199 -7.27 -8.51 -14.72
N ASP A 200 -5.94 -8.50 -14.69
CA ASP A 200 -5.16 -8.62 -15.92
C ASP A 200 -5.19 -10.06 -16.47
N SER A 201 -4.72 -10.25 -17.70
CA SER A 201 -4.72 -11.56 -18.36
C SER A 201 -3.72 -12.56 -17.75
N ILE A 202 -2.73 -12.09 -17.01
CA ILE A 202 -1.67 -12.91 -16.40
C ILE A 202 -2.16 -13.49 -15.07
N GLU A 203 -2.86 -12.69 -14.28
CA GLU A 203 -3.44 -13.01 -12.97
C GLU A 203 -4.65 -13.97 -13.08
N GLN A 204 -5.36 -13.96 -14.22
CA GLN A 204 -6.56 -14.78 -14.46
C GLN A 204 -6.37 -16.27 -14.14
N PHE A 205 -5.15 -16.80 -14.28
CA PHE A 205 -4.86 -18.22 -14.05
C PHE A 205 -4.10 -18.49 -12.74
N ARG A 206 -3.75 -17.45 -11.99
CA ARG A 206 -2.86 -17.54 -10.80
C ARG A 206 -3.46 -16.85 -9.57
N THR A 207 -4.75 -17.04 -9.33
CA THR A 207 -5.48 -16.37 -8.23
C THR A 207 -4.78 -16.49 -6.87
N ARG A 208 -4.19 -17.66 -6.57
CA ARG A 208 -3.49 -17.93 -5.30
C ARG A 208 -2.13 -17.21 -5.18
N GLU A 209 -1.47 -16.86 -6.27
CA GLU A 209 -0.23 -16.07 -6.22
C GLU A 209 -0.50 -14.58 -5.94
N GLY A 210 -1.79 -14.20 -5.94
CA GLY A 210 -2.21 -12.83 -5.80
C GLY A 210 -1.88 -12.01 -7.04
N SER A 211 -1.92 -10.71 -6.85
CA SER A 211 -1.71 -9.75 -7.91
C SER A 211 -0.25 -9.38 -8.08
N VAL A 212 0.12 -8.97 -9.31
CA VAL A 212 1.50 -8.65 -9.66
C VAL A 212 1.71 -7.14 -9.54
N PHE A 213 2.47 -6.75 -8.53
CA PHE A 213 2.89 -5.38 -8.31
C PHE A 213 4.42 -5.26 -8.41
N ARG A 214 4.89 -4.14 -8.96
CA ARG A 214 6.32 -3.81 -9.05
C ARG A 214 6.52 -2.35 -8.65
N GLY A 215 7.63 -2.06 -7.98
CA GLY A 215 8.06 -0.69 -7.78
C GLY A 215 8.40 -0.02 -9.11
N THR A 216 8.24 1.30 -9.17
CA THR A 216 8.73 2.14 -10.27
C THR A 216 9.07 3.54 -9.74
N PHE A 217 9.58 4.40 -10.61
CA PHE A 217 9.94 5.78 -10.31
C PHE A 217 9.92 6.60 -11.60
N ASP A 218 9.80 7.91 -11.46
CA ASP A 218 9.93 8.88 -12.54
C ASP A 218 10.82 10.04 -12.07
N PHE A 219 12.08 10.01 -12.50
CA PHE A 219 13.06 11.06 -12.25
C PHE A 219 13.34 11.89 -13.51
N GLU A 220 12.50 11.76 -14.55
CA GLU A 220 12.60 12.52 -15.80
C GLU A 220 11.58 13.65 -15.86
N SER A 221 10.39 13.44 -15.30
CA SER A 221 9.39 14.50 -15.18
C SER A 221 9.91 15.68 -14.38
N GLU A 222 9.63 16.89 -14.87
CA GLU A 222 9.82 18.12 -14.11
C GLU A 222 8.99 18.08 -12.81
N PRO A 223 9.47 18.72 -11.72
CA PRO A 223 8.70 18.88 -10.50
C PRO A 223 7.31 19.47 -10.78
N PHE A 224 6.31 19.03 -10.01
CA PHE A 224 4.94 19.51 -10.17
C PHE A 224 4.84 21.01 -9.86
N ASP A 225 4.24 21.78 -10.77
CA ASP A 225 4.02 23.21 -10.58
C ASP A 225 2.78 23.50 -9.72
N TRP A 226 3.01 23.77 -8.43
CA TRP A 226 1.99 24.24 -7.50
C TRP A 226 1.52 25.67 -7.79
N SER A 227 2.17 26.41 -8.70
CA SER A 227 1.86 27.79 -9.08
C SER A 227 1.69 28.76 -7.91
N GLY A 228 2.44 28.53 -6.82
CA GLY A 228 2.39 29.35 -5.60
C GLY A 228 1.14 29.15 -4.74
N VAL A 229 0.32 28.12 -4.99
CA VAL A 229 -0.81 27.76 -4.13
C VAL A 229 -0.27 27.29 -2.77
N GLU A 230 -0.63 28.02 -1.72
CA GLU A 230 -0.30 27.69 -0.33
C GLU A 230 -1.40 26.84 0.31
N ARG A 231 -1.03 26.10 1.36
CA ARG A 231 -1.98 25.32 2.16
C ARG A 231 -2.96 26.23 2.90
N PRO A 232 -4.27 25.89 2.99
CA PRO A 232 -5.26 26.74 3.64
C PRO A 232 -4.97 27.10 5.11
N GLY A 233 -4.48 26.15 5.92
CA GLY A 233 -4.07 26.39 7.31
C GLY A 233 -5.22 26.84 8.23
N ILE A 234 -6.39 26.21 8.08
CA ILE A 234 -7.62 26.55 8.79
C ILE A 234 -7.50 26.12 10.26
N PRO A 235 -7.87 26.98 11.23
CA PRO A 235 -7.88 26.57 12.63
C PRO A 235 -8.80 25.36 12.87
N MET A 236 -8.31 24.34 13.57
CA MET A 236 -9.02 23.06 13.81
C MET A 236 -10.48 23.22 14.30
N HIS A 237 -10.77 24.25 15.10
CA HIS A 237 -12.12 24.51 15.63
C HIS A 237 -13.10 25.13 14.61
N GLU A 238 -12.60 25.54 13.44
CA GLU A 238 -13.38 26.05 12.31
C GLU A 238 -13.60 24.98 11.23
N LEU A 239 -13.01 23.78 11.39
CA LEU A 239 -13.13 22.71 10.39
C LEU A 239 -14.55 22.11 10.36
N VAL A 240 -15.02 21.93 9.14
CA VAL A 240 -16.20 21.15 8.75
C VAL A 240 -15.72 20.09 7.78
N ILE A 241 -15.44 18.91 8.35
CA ILE A 241 -14.83 17.78 7.64
C ILE A 241 -15.91 17.01 6.87
N TYR A 242 -15.61 16.69 5.61
CA TYR A 242 -16.42 15.81 4.76
C TYR A 242 -15.66 14.52 4.44
N GLU A 243 -16.11 13.40 4.99
CA GLU A 243 -15.56 12.08 4.68
C GLU A 243 -16.06 11.59 3.31
N THR A 244 -15.15 11.16 2.44
CA THR A 244 -15.48 10.64 1.10
C THR A 244 -14.47 9.60 0.60
N THR A 245 -14.77 8.96 -0.53
CA THR A 245 -13.80 8.10 -1.25
C THR A 245 -13.59 8.62 -2.66
N VAL A 246 -12.35 8.53 -3.17
CA VAL A 246 -12.06 8.92 -4.57
C VAL A 246 -12.95 8.16 -5.55
N ARG A 247 -13.07 6.84 -5.35
CA ARG A 247 -13.79 5.96 -6.28
C ARG A 247 -15.29 6.23 -6.27
N THR A 248 -15.95 6.05 -5.14
CA THR A 248 -17.42 6.04 -5.09
C THR A 248 -18.04 7.43 -5.22
N PHE A 249 -17.28 8.50 -4.96
CA PHE A 249 -17.78 9.87 -5.08
C PHE A 249 -18.21 10.23 -6.51
N THR A 250 -17.55 9.66 -7.53
CA THR A 250 -17.86 9.95 -8.94
C THR A 250 -18.02 8.73 -9.84
N ALA A 251 -17.96 7.50 -9.31
CA ALA A 251 -18.09 6.26 -10.10
C ALA A 251 -19.43 6.15 -10.87
N SER A 252 -20.53 6.67 -10.32
CA SER A 252 -21.85 6.60 -10.96
C SER A 252 -21.88 7.41 -12.27
N PRO A 253 -22.54 6.93 -13.34
CA PRO A 253 -22.82 7.74 -14.54
C PRO A 253 -23.56 9.06 -14.23
N THR A 254 -24.33 9.09 -13.14
CA THR A 254 -25.04 10.30 -12.68
C THR A 254 -24.11 11.40 -12.16
N SER A 255 -22.82 11.12 -11.99
CA SER A 255 -21.81 12.15 -11.70
C SER A 255 -21.67 13.15 -12.85
N GLY A 256 -22.13 12.82 -14.07
CA GLY A 256 -22.03 13.68 -15.24
C GLY A 256 -20.62 13.75 -15.85
N LEU A 257 -19.67 12.99 -15.33
CA LEU A 257 -18.30 12.94 -15.85
C LEU A 257 -18.15 11.93 -17.00
N PRO A 258 -17.18 12.13 -17.92
CA PRO A 258 -16.77 11.11 -18.88
C PRO A 258 -16.32 9.82 -18.18
N GLU A 259 -16.53 8.67 -18.81
CA GLU A 259 -16.25 7.34 -18.22
C GLU A 259 -14.82 7.23 -17.66
N GLY A 260 -13.82 7.68 -18.41
CA GLY A 260 -12.41 7.66 -18.00
C GLY A 260 -12.03 8.49 -16.78
N LYS A 261 -12.88 9.46 -16.38
CA LYS A 261 -12.68 10.29 -15.18
C LYS A 261 -13.54 9.86 -13.99
N ARG A 262 -14.41 8.86 -14.14
CA ARG A 262 -15.32 8.46 -13.05
C ARG A 262 -14.56 7.68 -11.99
N GLY A 263 -14.62 8.16 -10.75
CA GLY A 263 -14.01 7.54 -9.58
C GLY A 263 -12.48 7.57 -9.63
N THR A 264 -11.92 8.68 -10.08
CA THR A 264 -10.48 8.95 -10.21
C THR A 264 -10.13 10.26 -9.51
N PHE A 265 -8.83 10.55 -9.32
CA PHE A 265 -8.40 11.82 -8.71
C PHE A 265 -8.89 13.03 -9.51
N LEU A 266 -8.77 12.99 -10.85
CA LEU A 266 -9.34 14.03 -11.71
C LEU A 266 -10.87 14.09 -11.60
N GLY A 267 -11.55 12.96 -11.41
CA GLY A 267 -12.99 12.97 -11.19
C GLY A 267 -13.40 13.73 -9.93
N LEU A 268 -12.70 13.48 -8.82
CA LEU A 268 -12.92 14.18 -7.55
C LEU A 268 -12.60 15.68 -7.68
N LYS A 269 -11.51 16.04 -8.38
CA LYS A 269 -11.17 17.43 -8.71
C LYS A 269 -12.31 18.19 -9.42
N GLU A 270 -13.01 17.56 -10.37
CA GLU A 270 -14.15 18.19 -11.09
C GLU A 270 -15.36 18.47 -10.17
N LYS A 271 -15.34 17.98 -8.93
CA LYS A 271 -16.40 18.18 -7.93
C LYS A 271 -16.05 19.20 -6.84
N VAL A 272 -14.89 19.85 -6.93
CA VAL A 272 -14.53 20.97 -6.05
C VAL A 272 -15.61 22.07 -6.00
N PRO A 273 -16.25 22.50 -7.12
CA PRO A 273 -17.32 23.49 -7.06
C PRO A 273 -18.51 23.06 -6.17
N TYR A 274 -18.87 21.78 -6.21
CA TYR A 274 -19.93 21.22 -5.37
C TYR A 274 -19.54 21.24 -3.89
N LEU A 275 -18.30 20.83 -3.55
CA LEU A 275 -17.81 20.85 -2.17
C LEU A 275 -17.80 22.28 -1.61
N LYS A 276 -17.40 23.25 -2.42
CA LYS A 276 -17.43 24.67 -2.07
C LYS A 276 -18.86 25.19 -1.86
N GLU A 277 -19.80 24.81 -2.73
CA GLU A 277 -21.22 25.17 -2.58
C GLU A 277 -21.83 24.54 -1.32
N LEU A 278 -21.46 23.31 -1.00
CA LEU A 278 -21.89 22.61 0.22
C LEU A 278 -21.39 23.32 1.50
N GLY A 279 -20.26 24.04 1.41
CA GLY A 279 -19.70 24.83 2.50
C GLY A 279 -18.75 24.06 3.41
N VAL A 280 -18.24 22.91 2.96
CA VAL A 280 -17.20 22.15 3.67
C VAL A 280 -15.83 22.78 3.39
N ASN A 281 -14.91 22.71 4.36
CA ASN A 281 -13.59 23.31 4.25
C ASN A 281 -12.44 22.33 4.56
N ALA A 282 -12.75 21.07 4.83
CA ALA A 282 -11.79 19.98 4.84
C ALA A 282 -12.41 18.73 4.22
N LEU A 283 -11.64 18.03 3.41
CA LEU A 283 -12.00 16.76 2.79
C LEU A 283 -11.18 15.64 3.42
N GLU A 284 -11.83 14.75 4.16
CA GLU A 284 -11.21 13.51 4.66
C GLU A 284 -11.42 12.42 3.61
N ILE A 285 -10.33 11.95 3.03
CA ILE A 285 -10.36 10.98 1.93
C ILE A 285 -9.96 9.61 2.49
N LEU A 286 -10.87 8.63 2.34
CA LEU A 286 -10.56 7.22 2.59
C LEU A 286 -9.30 6.77 1.83
N PRO A 287 -8.64 5.68 2.27
CA PRO A 287 -7.33 5.26 1.76
C PRO A 287 -7.07 5.48 0.26
N VAL A 288 -6.06 6.31 -0.01
CA VAL A 288 -5.54 6.62 -1.36
C VAL A 288 -4.13 6.09 -1.58
N ILE A 289 -3.53 5.48 -0.55
CA ILE A 289 -2.25 4.79 -0.66
C ILE A 289 -2.49 3.43 -1.31
N GLU A 290 -1.57 2.97 -2.14
CA GLU A 290 -1.69 1.75 -2.93
C GLU A 290 -2.16 0.53 -2.08
N PHE A 291 -3.24 -0.11 -2.53
CA PHE A 291 -3.80 -1.34 -1.97
C PHE A 291 -4.28 -2.29 -3.07
N ASP A 292 -4.43 -3.58 -2.76
CA ASP A 292 -4.98 -4.57 -3.69
C ASP A 292 -6.50 -4.69 -3.54
N GLU A 293 -7.26 -4.09 -4.45
CA GLU A 293 -8.73 -4.15 -4.42
C GLU A 293 -9.28 -5.57 -4.66
N LEU A 294 -8.46 -6.48 -5.16
CA LEU A 294 -8.83 -7.87 -5.46
C LEU A 294 -8.36 -8.86 -4.38
N GLU A 295 -7.88 -8.39 -3.24
CA GLU A 295 -7.28 -9.23 -2.20
C GLU A 295 -8.20 -10.35 -1.70
N PHE A 296 -9.52 -10.12 -1.65
CA PHE A 296 -10.50 -11.12 -1.21
C PHE A 296 -10.64 -12.28 -2.18
N GLN A 297 -10.15 -12.13 -3.40
CA GLN A 297 -10.28 -13.13 -4.47
C GLN A 297 -9.02 -14.02 -4.58
N ARG A 298 -8.07 -13.89 -3.65
CA ARG A 298 -6.83 -14.70 -3.64
C ARG A 298 -7.09 -16.15 -3.26
N THR A 299 -7.99 -16.37 -2.31
CA THR A 299 -8.39 -17.70 -1.82
C THR A 299 -9.91 -17.83 -1.71
N PRO A 300 -10.47 -19.04 -1.88
CA PRO A 300 -11.91 -19.25 -1.75
C PRO A 300 -12.42 -18.87 -0.36
N ASN A 301 -13.38 -17.96 -0.29
CA ASN A 301 -14.00 -17.52 0.95
C ASN A 301 -15.39 -16.91 0.66
N PRO A 302 -16.24 -16.65 1.68
CA PRO A 302 -17.60 -16.13 1.44
C PRO A 302 -17.68 -14.77 0.72
N ARG A 303 -16.56 -14.05 0.56
CA ARG A 303 -16.44 -12.71 -0.02
C ARG A 303 -15.54 -12.68 -1.27
N ASP A 304 -15.15 -13.83 -1.80
CA ASP A 304 -14.25 -13.94 -2.97
C ASP A 304 -14.83 -13.41 -4.30
N HIS A 305 -16.11 -13.03 -4.31
CA HIS A 305 -16.78 -12.32 -5.40
C HIS A 305 -16.78 -10.79 -5.22
N MET A 306 -16.35 -10.29 -4.05
CA MET A 306 -16.31 -8.87 -3.71
C MET A 306 -14.96 -8.26 -4.08
N VAL A 307 -14.89 -6.93 -3.98
CA VAL A 307 -13.66 -6.14 -4.09
C VAL A 307 -13.52 -5.24 -2.87
N ASN A 308 -12.30 -4.97 -2.44
CA ASN A 308 -12.04 -3.98 -1.39
C ASN A 308 -12.22 -2.58 -1.99
N ILE A 309 -13.35 -1.94 -1.66
CA ILE A 309 -13.66 -0.58 -2.14
C ILE A 309 -13.05 0.49 -1.24
N TRP A 310 -12.89 0.20 0.05
CA TRP A 310 -12.45 1.20 1.03
C TRP A 310 -10.93 1.39 1.05
N GLY A 311 -10.16 0.33 0.81
CA GLY A 311 -8.70 0.40 0.74
C GLY A 311 -7.96 0.35 2.06
N TYR A 312 -8.62 0.01 3.19
CA TYR A 312 -7.97 -0.24 4.48
C TYR A 312 -7.16 -1.55 4.49
N SER A 313 -6.22 -1.70 3.56
CA SER A 313 -5.34 -2.86 3.41
C SER A 313 -4.16 -2.48 2.51
N HIS A 314 -3.26 -1.62 3.01
CA HIS A 314 -2.19 -1.05 2.20
C HIS A 314 -1.13 -2.11 1.83
N ILE A 315 -0.61 -2.04 0.60
CA ILE A 315 0.53 -2.86 0.14
C ILE A 315 1.87 -2.10 0.20
N ASN A 316 1.80 -0.76 0.28
CA ASN A 316 2.92 0.18 0.38
C ASN A 316 2.45 1.42 1.16
N PHE A 317 3.37 2.26 1.66
CA PHE A 317 3.04 3.46 2.45
C PHE A 317 3.29 4.80 1.74
N PHE A 318 3.90 4.79 0.56
CA PHE A 318 4.39 5.99 -0.13
C PHE A 318 3.67 6.25 -1.45
N ALA A 319 3.30 5.18 -2.18
CA ALA A 319 2.74 5.27 -3.51
C ALA A 319 1.24 5.60 -3.48
N PRO A 320 0.79 6.63 -4.22
CA PRO A 320 -0.63 6.85 -4.49
C PRO A 320 -1.23 5.70 -5.30
N MET A 321 -2.49 5.39 -5.04
CA MET A 321 -3.26 4.33 -5.69
C MET A 321 -3.30 4.53 -7.21
N SER A 322 -2.49 3.75 -7.92
CA SER A 322 -2.26 3.85 -9.36
C SER A 322 -3.55 3.65 -10.17
N ARG A 323 -4.49 2.87 -9.65
CA ARG A 323 -5.81 2.59 -10.26
C ARG A 323 -6.84 3.72 -10.09
N PHE A 324 -6.49 4.79 -9.37
CA PHE A 324 -7.27 6.02 -9.33
C PHE A 324 -6.78 7.06 -10.35
N ALA A 325 -5.83 6.73 -11.22
CA ALA A 325 -5.52 7.53 -12.41
C ALA A 325 -6.67 7.50 -13.42
N ALA A 326 -6.96 8.65 -14.03
CA ALA A 326 -7.87 8.75 -15.16
C ALA A 326 -7.40 7.89 -16.33
N ASP A 327 -8.37 7.30 -17.05
CA ASP A 327 -8.14 6.45 -18.23
C ASP A 327 -7.18 5.27 -17.98
N GLY A 328 -6.92 4.90 -16.72
CA GLY A 328 -5.94 3.88 -16.37
C GLY A 328 -4.50 4.27 -16.76
N ALA A 329 -4.17 5.56 -16.74
CA ALA A 329 -2.86 6.06 -17.18
C ALA A 329 -1.68 5.56 -16.31
N GLY A 330 -1.95 5.03 -15.10
CA GLY A 330 -1.01 4.34 -14.24
C GLY A 330 -0.32 5.22 -13.21
N PRO A 331 0.78 4.74 -12.59
CA PRO A 331 1.27 5.29 -11.32
C PRO A 331 1.78 6.73 -11.41
N ALA A 332 2.59 7.07 -12.41
CA ALA A 332 3.12 8.43 -12.55
C ALA A 332 1.99 9.45 -12.81
N ALA A 333 0.98 9.06 -13.60
CA ALA A 333 -0.21 9.87 -13.81
C ALA A 333 -1.03 9.99 -12.52
N ALA A 334 -1.27 8.90 -11.79
CA ALA A 334 -1.99 8.91 -10.51
C ALA A 334 -1.35 9.91 -9.52
N ALA A 335 -0.02 9.88 -9.37
CA ALA A 335 0.70 10.79 -8.51
C ALA A 335 0.55 12.26 -8.94
N ARG A 336 0.61 12.53 -10.25
CA ARG A 336 0.39 13.88 -10.79
C ARG A 336 -1.05 14.35 -10.59
N GLU A 337 -2.02 13.51 -10.91
CA GLU A 337 -3.45 13.81 -10.78
C GLU A 337 -3.87 14.02 -9.33
N PHE A 338 -3.25 13.31 -8.37
CA PHE A 338 -3.43 13.55 -6.95
C PHE A 338 -3.02 14.99 -6.59
N LYS A 339 -1.83 15.44 -7.03
CA LYS A 339 -1.37 16.81 -6.79
C LYS A 339 -2.27 17.84 -7.46
N GLU A 340 -2.76 17.57 -8.67
CA GLU A 340 -3.74 18.44 -9.34
C GLU A 340 -5.05 18.57 -8.54
N MET A 341 -5.52 17.48 -7.95
CA MET A 341 -6.70 17.47 -7.10
C MET A 341 -6.48 18.26 -5.82
N VAL A 342 -5.36 18.04 -5.12
CA VAL A 342 -5.00 18.80 -3.91
C VAL A 342 -4.88 20.29 -4.22
N LYS A 343 -4.18 20.65 -5.30
CA LYS A 343 -4.04 22.05 -5.73
C LYS A 343 -5.40 22.71 -5.95
N ALA A 344 -6.32 22.03 -6.63
CA ALA A 344 -7.67 22.56 -6.89
C ALA A 344 -8.51 22.71 -5.59
N LEU A 345 -8.35 21.79 -4.63
CA LEU A 345 -8.98 21.89 -3.31
C LEU A 345 -8.42 23.08 -2.53
N HIS A 346 -7.10 23.26 -2.51
CA HIS A 346 -6.43 24.39 -1.87
C HIS A 346 -6.82 25.74 -2.48
N GLU A 347 -6.88 25.85 -3.81
CA GLU A 347 -7.40 27.04 -4.51
C GLU A 347 -8.85 27.38 -4.12
N ALA A 348 -9.63 26.37 -3.73
CA ALA A 348 -10.99 26.54 -3.23
C ALA A 348 -11.06 26.83 -1.72
N GLY A 349 -9.94 26.79 -1.00
CA GLY A 349 -9.86 26.94 0.46
C GLY A 349 -10.30 25.70 1.23
N ILE A 350 -10.10 24.51 0.65
CA ILE A 350 -10.47 23.22 1.25
C ILE A 350 -9.20 22.43 1.57
N GLU A 351 -9.02 22.05 2.83
CA GLU A 351 -7.94 21.18 3.29
C GLU A 351 -8.14 19.72 2.88
N VAL A 352 -7.04 18.97 2.78
CA VAL A 352 -7.01 17.55 2.45
C VAL A 352 -6.45 16.77 3.63
N ILE A 353 -7.29 15.90 4.20
CA ILE A 353 -6.94 14.97 5.27
C ILE A 353 -6.94 13.56 4.67
N LEU A 354 -5.87 12.81 4.88
CA LEU A 354 -5.80 11.42 4.42
C LEU A 354 -6.07 10.45 5.56
N ASP A 355 -6.99 9.52 5.33
CA ASP A 355 -7.16 8.35 6.17
C ASP A 355 -6.03 7.35 5.87
N VAL A 356 -5.19 7.07 6.88
CA VAL A 356 -3.96 6.30 6.72
C VAL A 356 -3.94 5.03 7.58
N VAL A 357 -3.43 3.94 7.01
CA VAL A 357 -3.41 2.63 7.68
C VAL A 357 -1.98 2.16 7.91
N TYR A 358 -1.40 2.58 9.03
CA TYR A 358 -0.06 2.13 9.46
C TYR A 358 -0.09 0.97 10.48
N ASN A 359 -1.28 0.51 10.89
CA ASN A 359 -1.39 -0.51 11.94
C ASN A 359 -1.34 -1.96 11.41
N HIS A 360 -1.62 -2.19 10.13
CA HIS A 360 -1.54 -3.50 9.47
C HIS A 360 -1.28 -3.32 7.96
N THR A 361 -1.02 -4.42 7.26
CA THR A 361 -0.86 -4.45 5.79
C THR A 361 -1.74 -5.52 5.15
N ALA A 362 -1.84 -5.46 3.82
CA ALA A 362 -2.48 -6.48 2.99
C ALA A 362 -1.80 -7.87 3.04
N GLU A 363 -0.67 -8.01 3.75
CA GLU A 363 0.03 -9.29 3.83
C GLU A 363 -0.72 -10.36 4.64
N GLY A 364 -1.82 -9.97 5.31
CA GLY A 364 -2.76 -10.88 5.98
C GLY A 364 -2.15 -11.55 7.21
N GLY A 365 -2.74 -12.67 7.66
CA GLY A 365 -2.20 -13.50 8.75
C GLY A 365 -1.28 -14.61 8.27
N ASP A 366 -0.88 -15.50 9.18
CA ASP A 366 -0.10 -16.70 8.85
C ASP A 366 -0.95 -17.82 8.21
N ASP A 367 -2.29 -17.80 8.36
CA ASP A 367 -3.20 -18.81 7.82
C ASP A 367 -3.34 -18.76 6.28
N ASP A 368 -3.27 -17.55 5.72
CA ASP A 368 -3.29 -17.31 4.27
C ASP A 368 -2.27 -16.22 3.90
N PRO A 369 -0.97 -16.57 3.95
CA PRO A 369 0.10 -15.60 3.89
C PRO A 369 0.21 -14.99 2.49
N TYR A 370 0.23 -13.66 2.42
CA TYR A 370 0.60 -12.95 1.19
C TYR A 370 2.03 -12.44 1.33
N LEU A 371 2.97 -13.10 0.65
CA LEU A 371 4.36 -12.65 0.64
C LEU A 371 4.56 -11.63 -0.49
N LEU A 372 4.42 -10.35 -0.17
CA LEU A 372 4.40 -9.27 -1.15
C LEU A 372 5.50 -8.23 -0.93
N CYS A 373 5.89 -7.97 0.31
CA CYS A 373 6.76 -6.84 0.69
C CYS A 373 7.47 -7.15 2.01
N MET A 374 7.05 -6.49 3.10
CA MET A 374 7.68 -6.46 4.42
C MET A 374 7.90 -7.84 5.03
N ARG A 375 6.94 -8.76 4.86
CA ARG A 375 7.00 -10.13 5.40
C ARG A 375 8.18 -10.91 4.81
N GLY A 376 8.41 -10.75 3.51
CA GLY A 376 9.50 -11.43 2.81
C GLY A 376 10.85 -10.73 2.97
N LEU A 377 10.86 -9.46 3.38
CA LEU A 377 12.08 -8.69 3.58
C LEU A 377 12.63 -8.83 4.99
N ASP A 378 11.79 -8.72 6.03
CA ASP A 378 12.21 -8.90 7.42
C ASP A 378 10.99 -9.01 8.38
N ASN A 379 10.30 -10.14 8.36
CA ASN A 379 9.02 -10.32 9.08
C ASN A 379 9.05 -9.89 10.56
N SER A 380 10.09 -10.28 11.31
CA SER A 380 10.23 -9.98 12.74
C SER A 380 10.51 -8.51 13.05
N VAL A 381 11.00 -7.75 12.07
CA VAL A 381 11.20 -6.30 12.21
C VAL A 381 9.90 -5.56 11.91
N TYR A 382 9.26 -5.89 10.78
CA TYR A 382 8.09 -5.14 10.30
C TYR A 382 6.80 -5.47 11.06
N TYR A 383 6.65 -6.70 11.56
CA TYR A 383 5.44 -7.15 12.26
C TYR A 383 5.70 -7.53 13.71
N GLN A 384 4.69 -7.35 14.54
CA GLN A 384 4.70 -7.87 15.91
C GLN A 384 4.50 -9.38 15.88
N VAL A 385 5.42 -10.10 16.51
CA VAL A 385 5.38 -11.55 16.69
C VAL A 385 5.19 -11.89 18.17
N ASP A 386 4.38 -12.90 18.45
CA ASP A 386 4.23 -13.45 19.80
C ASP A 386 5.42 -14.36 20.12
N LEU A 387 6.28 -13.91 21.04
CA LEU A 387 7.46 -14.66 21.47
C LEU A 387 7.11 -15.83 22.38
N ASP A 388 5.95 -15.79 23.05
CA ASP A 388 5.47 -16.86 23.93
C ASP A 388 4.64 -17.91 23.16
N SER A 389 4.17 -17.58 21.96
CA SER A 389 3.37 -18.46 21.09
C SER A 389 3.97 -18.64 19.69
N TYR A 390 5.04 -19.44 19.59
CA TYR A 390 5.59 -19.95 18.32
C TYR A 390 5.83 -18.88 17.23
N VAL A 391 6.23 -17.66 17.60
CA VAL A 391 6.57 -16.58 16.64
C VAL A 391 5.45 -16.28 15.62
N GLN A 392 4.19 -16.47 16.03
CA GLN A 392 3.02 -16.14 15.22
C GLN A 392 2.80 -14.63 15.18
N LEU A 393 2.22 -14.14 14.08
CA LEU A 393 1.85 -12.72 13.98
C LEU A 393 0.75 -12.37 14.99
N VAL A 394 0.96 -11.27 15.72
CA VAL A 394 -0.06 -10.72 16.61
C VAL A 394 -1.08 -9.94 15.78
N ASN A 395 -2.36 -10.14 16.07
CA ASN A 395 -3.47 -9.56 15.30
C ASN A 395 -4.33 -8.61 16.15
N PHE A 396 -3.76 -7.49 16.61
CA PHE A 396 -4.52 -6.45 17.30
C PHE A 396 -5.44 -5.67 16.36
N SER A 397 -5.10 -5.60 15.06
CA SER A 397 -5.90 -4.92 14.04
C SER A 397 -7.20 -5.64 13.70
N GLY A 398 -7.25 -6.96 13.89
CA GLY A 398 -8.31 -7.82 13.37
C GLY A 398 -8.14 -8.17 11.88
N CYS A 399 -7.10 -7.68 11.21
CA CYS A 399 -6.84 -7.87 9.77
C CYS A 399 -5.77 -8.93 9.46
N GLY A 400 -5.25 -9.62 10.47
CA GLY A 400 -4.35 -10.77 10.35
C GLY A 400 -2.93 -10.49 10.85
N ASN A 401 -2.48 -9.25 10.79
CA ASN A 401 -1.16 -8.83 11.30
C ASN A 401 -1.24 -7.48 12.03
N THR A 402 -0.18 -7.16 12.75
CA THR A 402 0.02 -5.84 13.37
C THR A 402 1.43 -5.36 13.05
N ILE A 403 1.54 -4.17 12.47
CA ILE A 403 2.84 -3.54 12.21
C ILE A 403 3.54 -3.21 13.54
N SER A 404 4.85 -3.44 13.57
CA SER A 404 5.72 -3.15 14.72
C SER A 404 6.09 -1.67 14.78
N ALA A 405 5.08 -0.80 14.94
CA ALA A 405 5.25 0.65 14.86
C ALA A 405 6.19 1.24 15.93
N ASN A 406 6.54 0.47 16.96
CA ASN A 406 7.51 0.80 18.00
C ASN A 406 8.96 0.40 17.66
N HIS A 407 9.18 -0.38 16.60
CA HIS A 407 10.53 -0.71 16.14
C HIS A 407 11.15 0.50 15.42
N PRO A 408 12.38 0.95 15.75
CA PRO A 408 12.95 2.21 15.24
C PRO A 408 12.91 2.38 13.72
N VAL A 409 13.19 1.29 12.98
CA VAL A 409 13.16 1.28 11.51
C VAL A 409 11.73 1.48 10.97
N VAL A 410 10.76 0.82 11.58
CA VAL A 410 9.35 0.89 11.17
C VAL A 410 8.75 2.23 11.56
N SER A 411 9.07 2.73 12.77
CA SER A 411 8.69 4.08 13.20
C SER A 411 9.24 5.13 12.24
N LYS A 412 10.52 5.02 11.85
CA LYS A 412 11.13 5.90 10.86
C LYS A 412 10.40 5.82 9.52
N MET A 413 10.10 4.62 9.02
CA MET A 413 9.35 4.45 7.76
C MET A 413 7.96 5.11 7.79
N ILE A 414 7.22 4.98 8.90
CA ILE A 414 5.93 5.64 9.07
C ILE A 414 6.11 7.17 9.06
N ILE A 415 7.10 7.69 9.78
CA ILE A 415 7.39 9.14 9.82
C ILE A 415 7.80 9.65 8.44
N ASP A 416 8.70 8.95 7.75
CA ASP A 416 9.17 9.32 6.42
C ASP A 416 8.01 9.33 5.41
N SER A 417 7.09 8.35 5.50
CA SER A 417 5.87 8.31 4.70
C SER A 417 4.98 9.53 4.98
N LEU A 418 4.69 9.83 6.25
CA LEU A 418 3.91 11.02 6.63
C LEU A 418 4.56 12.32 6.11
N VAL A 419 5.87 12.44 6.25
CA VAL A 419 6.63 13.60 5.74
C VAL A 419 6.50 13.70 4.23
N GLN A 420 6.62 12.60 3.49
CA GLN A 420 6.44 12.62 2.03
C GLN A 420 5.03 13.08 1.65
N TRP A 421 3.98 12.55 2.28
CA TRP A 421 2.60 12.97 1.98
C TRP A 421 2.37 14.46 2.24
N VAL A 422 3.03 15.02 3.26
CA VAL A 422 3.01 16.46 3.52
C VAL A 422 3.85 17.22 2.49
N GLU A 423 5.13 16.92 2.34
CA GLU A 423 6.08 17.72 1.55
C GLU A 423 5.87 17.59 0.05
N GLU A 424 5.64 16.37 -0.45
CA GLU A 424 5.55 16.09 -1.89
C GLU A 424 4.13 16.26 -2.44
N TYR A 425 3.12 15.93 -1.62
CA TYR A 425 1.71 15.91 -2.03
C TYR A 425 0.85 16.99 -1.36
N HIS A 426 1.42 17.80 -0.45
CA HIS A 426 0.77 18.91 0.23
C HIS A 426 -0.48 18.51 1.03
N VAL A 427 -0.52 17.30 1.57
CA VAL A 427 -1.57 16.89 2.51
C VAL A 427 -1.52 17.75 3.78
N ASP A 428 -2.70 18.14 4.29
CA ASP A 428 -2.84 19.06 5.43
C ASP A 428 -2.96 18.32 6.78
N GLY A 429 -3.40 17.07 6.75
CA GLY A 429 -3.52 16.26 7.96
C GLY A 429 -3.75 14.77 7.68
N PHE A 430 -3.76 13.99 8.75
CA PHE A 430 -3.97 12.55 8.70
C PHE A 430 -5.01 12.13 9.73
N ARG A 431 -5.75 11.08 9.41
CA ARG A 431 -6.71 10.44 10.29
C ARG A 431 -6.33 8.98 10.52
#